data_AF-A0A7G8BDQ8-F1
#
_entry.id   AF-A0A7G8BDQ8-F1
#
_cell.length_a   1.000
_cell.length_b   1.000
_cell.length_c   1.000
_cell.angle_alpha   90.00
_cell.angle_beta   90.00
_cell.angle_gamma   90.00
#
_symmetry.space_group_name_H-M   'P 1'
#
loop_
_entity.id
_entity.type
_entity.pdbx_description
1 polymer ?
#
loop_
_entity_poly.entity_id
_entity_poly.type
_entity_poly.pdbx_seq_one_letter_code
_entity_poly.pdbx_strand_id
1 'polypeptide(L)'
;MSRLGSTTFAVGIVLLSLSAAQTTRAQEPSLPSSQTFTLTDAKDLTLQGVKAEAVEYRGRKAIRLTTEEEFGFAFLKETQFHDGTIEADIATKTLVPPGVRMPGFTGIAFRARPDASRYEMFYLRPGNSRSDDQAMRNHSVQYVSEPDFGWEKLRRQWPFIYESYADLQPEEWTHMKIEVHGRHAELFLNNSPNPSLVVDGLKGEDLQGAVALWTYAREESYFSNLKITNTKPDPIQNGGEAAGTWDVKYASDAGAYTGTMKLVRQNSTIVGIWSGAFGPDQPVNGVWRDGYVELTFSGTWPDQPGTVTATLAGWVDEDTAKGRMKVEGRADGRWSAVRRK
;
A
#
# COMPACT_ATOMS: atom_id res chain seq x y z
N MET A 1 8.50 -47.85 84.84
CA MET A 1 8.65 -48.50 83.52
C MET A 1 7.55 -47.98 82.61
N SER A 2 7.92 -47.02 81.78
CA SER A 2 7.07 -46.26 80.86
C SER A 2 6.66 -47.10 79.65
N ARG A 3 5.36 -47.12 79.32
CA ARG A 3 4.87 -47.56 78.00
C ARG A 3 4.18 -46.36 77.34
N LEU A 4 4.82 -45.86 76.28
CA LEU A 4 4.27 -44.88 75.35
C LEU A 4 3.10 -45.52 74.58
N GLY A 5 1.94 -44.87 74.60
CA GLY A 5 0.86 -45.10 73.65
C GLY A 5 1.05 -44.21 72.42
N SER A 6 1.08 -44.81 71.24
CA SER A 6 1.17 -44.13 69.95
C SER A 6 -0.17 -43.55 69.53
N THR A 7 -0.26 -42.22 69.43
CA THR A 7 -1.37 -41.49 68.82
C THR A 7 -1.09 -41.27 67.34
N THR A 8 -1.90 -41.88 66.48
CA THR A 8 -1.84 -41.71 65.01
C THR A 8 -2.65 -40.47 64.62
N PHE A 9 -2.00 -39.43 64.10
CA PHE A 9 -2.65 -38.26 63.51
C PHE A 9 -3.03 -38.54 62.06
N ALA A 10 -4.31 -38.42 61.72
CA ALA A 10 -4.80 -38.43 60.34
C ALA A 10 -4.63 -37.03 59.73
N VAL A 11 -3.82 -36.92 58.67
CA VAL A 11 -3.66 -35.70 57.87
C VAL A 11 -4.75 -35.70 56.79
N GLY A 12 -5.73 -34.80 56.93
CA GLY A 12 -6.73 -34.55 55.89
C GLY A 12 -6.14 -33.75 54.73
N ILE A 13 -6.08 -34.34 53.54
CA ILE A 13 -5.68 -33.67 52.31
C ILE A 13 -6.88 -32.87 51.79
N VAL A 14 -6.77 -31.54 51.77
CA VAL A 14 -7.73 -30.65 51.09
C VAL A 14 -7.33 -30.55 49.62
N LEU A 15 -8.11 -31.20 48.75
CA LEU A 15 -8.01 -31.06 47.29
C LEU A 15 -8.71 -29.78 46.85
N LEU A 16 -7.94 -28.73 46.55
CA LEU A 16 -8.42 -27.53 45.85
C LEU A 16 -8.55 -27.83 44.36
N SER A 17 -9.78 -27.98 43.87
CA SER A 17 -10.08 -28.07 42.44
C SER A 17 -9.92 -26.70 41.78
N LEU A 18 -8.86 -26.50 41.00
CA LEU A 18 -8.75 -25.38 40.06
C LEU A 18 -9.70 -25.62 38.88
N SER A 19 -10.81 -24.90 38.87
CA SER A 19 -11.70 -24.79 37.71
C SER A 19 -11.04 -23.87 36.68
N ALA A 20 -10.51 -24.43 35.59
CA ALA A 20 -10.03 -23.66 34.45
C ALA A 20 -11.22 -22.98 33.77
N ALA A 21 -11.34 -21.66 33.91
CA ALA A 21 -12.28 -20.86 33.14
C ALA A 21 -11.85 -20.87 31.66
N GLN A 22 -12.53 -21.67 30.84
CA GLN A 22 -12.41 -21.59 29.39
C GLN A 22 -13.08 -20.29 28.95
N THR A 23 -12.27 -19.26 28.69
CA THR A 23 -12.73 -18.09 27.95
C THR A 23 -12.99 -18.53 26.52
N THR A 24 -14.27 -18.72 26.18
CA THR A 24 -14.72 -18.80 24.79
C THR A 24 -14.37 -17.49 24.10
N ARG A 25 -13.30 -17.49 23.29
CA ARG A 25 -13.00 -16.36 22.40
C ARG A 25 -14.19 -16.27 21.44
N ALA A 26 -14.98 -15.20 21.57
CA ALA A 26 -16.03 -14.91 20.60
C ALA A 26 -15.36 -14.86 19.22
N GLN A 27 -15.84 -15.70 18.32
CA GLN A 27 -15.40 -15.70 16.93
C GLN A 27 -15.88 -14.38 16.34
N GLU A 28 -14.95 -13.48 16.01
CA GLU A 28 -15.28 -12.25 15.28
C GLU A 28 -16.06 -12.64 14.02
N PRO A 29 -17.14 -11.91 13.67
CA PRO A 29 -17.90 -12.20 12.46
C PRO A 29 -16.94 -12.23 11.27
N SER A 30 -16.76 -13.41 10.67
CA SER A 30 -15.94 -13.54 9.48
C SER A 30 -16.68 -12.90 8.33
N LEU A 31 -16.13 -11.83 7.77
CA LEU A 31 -16.66 -11.25 6.53
C LEU A 31 -16.67 -12.29 5.41
N PRO A 32 -17.65 -12.22 4.51
CA PRO A 32 -17.73 -13.15 3.39
C PRO A 32 -16.48 -13.06 2.52
N SER A 33 -16.04 -14.20 1.99
CA SER A 33 -14.87 -14.27 1.10
C SER A 33 -15.08 -13.52 -0.21
N SER A 34 -16.33 -13.25 -0.61
CA SER A 34 -16.64 -12.41 -1.76
C SER A 34 -17.87 -11.55 -1.51
N GLN A 35 -17.82 -10.30 -1.95
CA GLN A 35 -18.90 -9.31 -1.89
C GLN A 35 -19.11 -8.70 -3.27
N THR A 36 -20.35 -8.43 -3.65
CA THR A 36 -20.67 -7.82 -4.94
C THR A 36 -21.63 -6.67 -4.74
N PHE A 37 -21.34 -5.56 -5.41
CA PHE A 37 -22.09 -4.32 -5.37
C PHE A 37 -22.44 -3.97 -6.82
N THR A 38 -23.72 -4.06 -7.17
CA THR A 38 -24.18 -3.72 -8.52
C THR A 38 -24.04 -2.22 -8.82
N LEU A 39 -24.05 -1.40 -7.75
CA LEU A 39 -23.98 0.07 -7.81
C LEU A 39 -25.09 0.68 -8.67
N THR A 40 -26.30 0.14 -8.55
CA THR A 40 -27.51 0.67 -9.23
C THR A 40 -28.30 1.67 -8.38
N ASP A 41 -27.89 1.84 -7.13
CA ASP A 41 -28.41 2.79 -6.15
C ASP A 41 -27.30 3.08 -5.10
N ALA A 42 -27.53 4.01 -4.18
CA ALA A 42 -26.54 4.43 -3.19
C ALA A 42 -26.69 3.73 -1.82
N LYS A 43 -27.55 2.70 -1.68
CA LYS A 43 -27.89 2.13 -0.36
C LYS A 43 -26.69 1.49 0.34
N ASP A 44 -25.76 0.95 -0.45
CA ASP A 44 -24.57 0.25 0.03
C ASP A 44 -23.37 1.21 0.19
N LEU A 45 -23.62 2.52 0.11
CA LEU A 45 -22.59 3.56 0.14
C LEU A 45 -22.73 4.45 1.37
N THR A 46 -21.60 4.78 1.99
CA THR A 46 -21.44 5.89 2.93
C THR A 46 -20.73 7.02 2.20
N LEU A 47 -21.42 8.15 2.01
CA LEU A 47 -20.93 9.27 1.22
C LEU A 47 -20.13 10.24 2.09
N GLN A 48 -18.94 10.62 1.64
CA GLN A 48 -18.07 11.60 2.29
C GLN A 48 -17.59 12.61 1.24
N GLY A 49 -18.10 13.84 1.32
CA GLY A 49 -17.75 14.91 0.37
C GLY A 49 -18.22 14.65 -1.07
N VAL A 50 -19.23 13.79 -1.28
CA VAL A 50 -19.77 13.47 -2.61
C VAL A 50 -21.30 13.41 -2.62
N LYS A 51 -21.86 13.62 -3.81
CA LYS A 51 -23.22 13.24 -4.18
C LYS A 51 -23.18 11.95 -4.98
N ALA A 52 -24.11 11.04 -4.73
CA ALA A 52 -24.27 9.79 -5.49
C ALA A 52 -25.67 9.70 -6.10
N GLU A 53 -25.77 9.40 -7.39
CA GLU A 53 -27.03 9.27 -8.12
C GLU A 53 -27.06 8.01 -8.98
N ALA A 54 -28.17 7.28 -8.91
CA ALA A 54 -28.43 6.16 -9.81
C ALA A 54 -28.68 6.69 -11.23
N VAL A 55 -27.93 6.19 -12.21
CA VAL A 55 -28.04 6.61 -13.61
C VAL A 55 -27.90 5.41 -14.55
N GLU A 56 -28.23 5.62 -15.81
CA GLU A 56 -27.75 4.77 -16.91
C GLU A 56 -26.68 5.54 -17.68
N TYR A 57 -25.46 5.00 -17.75
CA TYR A 57 -24.35 5.59 -18.47
C TYR A 57 -23.82 4.61 -19.51
N ARG A 58 -23.87 5.01 -20.78
CA ARG A 58 -23.47 4.19 -21.93
C ARG A 58 -24.04 2.76 -21.90
N GLY A 59 -25.34 2.66 -21.67
CA GLY A 59 -26.07 1.38 -21.68
C GLY A 59 -25.87 0.50 -20.44
N ARG A 60 -25.26 1.03 -19.37
CA ARG A 60 -25.07 0.32 -18.10
C ARG A 60 -25.66 1.12 -16.93
N LYS A 61 -26.38 0.44 -16.05
CA LYS A 61 -26.80 1.01 -14.77
C LYS A 61 -25.59 1.22 -13.87
N ALA A 62 -25.47 2.40 -13.31
CA ALA A 62 -24.30 2.81 -12.56
C ALA A 62 -24.67 3.81 -11.46
N ILE A 63 -23.72 4.02 -10.56
CA ILE A 63 -23.73 5.16 -9.65
C ILE A 63 -22.85 6.25 -10.26
N ARG A 64 -23.40 7.45 -10.41
CA ARG A 64 -22.64 8.66 -10.74
C ARG A 64 -22.25 9.36 -9.45
N LEU A 65 -20.95 9.61 -9.27
CA LEU A 65 -20.41 10.45 -8.23
C LEU A 65 -20.03 11.82 -8.79
N THR A 66 -20.36 12.86 -8.03
CA THR A 66 -19.92 14.24 -8.25
C THR A 66 -19.56 14.88 -6.91
N THR A 67 -18.72 15.90 -6.91
CA THR A 67 -18.34 16.64 -5.70
C THR A 67 -18.21 18.14 -5.98
N GLU A 68 -18.55 18.93 -4.97
CA GLU A 68 -18.30 20.39 -4.90
C GLU A 68 -17.02 20.71 -4.11
N GLU A 69 -16.45 19.71 -3.43
CA GLU A 69 -15.13 19.77 -2.80
C GLU A 69 -14.06 19.48 -3.86
N GLU A 70 -12.77 19.51 -3.48
CA GLU A 70 -11.70 19.16 -4.41
C GLU A 70 -11.80 17.70 -4.88
N PHE A 71 -12.15 16.80 -3.96
CA PHE A 71 -12.40 15.39 -4.21
C PHE A 71 -13.33 14.83 -3.13
N GLY A 72 -13.80 13.59 -3.31
CA GLY A 72 -14.52 12.90 -2.25
C GLY A 72 -14.66 11.41 -2.48
N PHE A 73 -15.28 10.73 -1.50
CA PHE A 73 -15.39 9.27 -1.43
C PHE A 73 -16.82 8.78 -1.27
N ALA A 74 -17.11 7.64 -1.89
CA ALA A 74 -18.23 6.79 -1.49
C ALA A 74 -17.68 5.46 -0.98
N PHE A 75 -17.68 5.28 0.34
CA PHE A 75 -17.24 4.04 0.99
C PHE A 75 -18.26 2.93 0.83
N LEU A 76 -17.81 1.73 0.48
CA LEU A 76 -18.65 0.55 0.45
C LEU A 76 -18.94 0.08 1.88
N LYS A 77 -20.22 0.00 2.25
CA LYS A 77 -20.65 -0.48 3.57
C LYS A 77 -20.23 -1.93 3.77
N GLU A 78 -19.95 -2.25 5.03
CA GLU A 78 -19.64 -3.62 5.47
C GLU A 78 -18.46 -4.25 4.71
N THR A 79 -17.47 -3.43 4.32
CA THR A 79 -16.24 -3.91 3.68
C THR A 79 -15.07 -3.83 4.64
N GLN A 80 -14.24 -4.86 4.58
CA GLN A 80 -12.91 -4.89 5.16
C GLN A 80 -12.02 -5.70 4.22
N PHE A 81 -10.96 -5.08 3.74
CA PHE A 81 -10.08 -5.61 2.71
C PHE A 81 -8.64 -5.56 3.22
N HIS A 82 -7.97 -6.70 3.15
CA HIS A 82 -6.54 -6.82 3.42
C HIS A 82 -5.82 -7.24 2.15
N ASP A 83 -6.00 -8.51 1.75
CA ASP A 83 -5.43 -9.10 0.53
C ASP A 83 -6.53 -9.74 -0.30
N GLY A 84 -6.34 -9.76 -1.61
CA GLY A 84 -7.26 -10.33 -2.57
C GLY A 84 -7.46 -9.42 -3.77
N THR A 85 -8.67 -9.40 -4.30
CA THR A 85 -8.98 -8.72 -5.56
C THR A 85 -10.14 -7.75 -5.40
N ILE A 86 -10.01 -6.57 -5.99
CA ILE A 86 -11.08 -5.59 -6.18
C ILE A 86 -11.27 -5.38 -7.67
N GLU A 87 -12.47 -5.63 -8.18
CA GLU A 87 -12.84 -5.47 -9.58
C GLU A 87 -13.98 -4.47 -9.68
N ALA A 88 -13.95 -3.55 -10.65
CA ALA A 88 -15.09 -2.68 -10.95
C ALA A 88 -15.00 -2.17 -12.39
N ASP A 89 -16.16 -1.78 -12.94
CA ASP A 89 -16.20 -1.00 -14.16
C ASP A 89 -16.27 0.50 -13.80
N ILE A 90 -15.37 1.31 -14.36
CA ILE A 90 -15.28 2.73 -14.07
C ILE A 90 -15.23 3.58 -15.33
N ALA A 91 -15.80 4.78 -15.30
CA ALA A 91 -15.72 5.76 -16.38
C ALA A 91 -15.64 7.18 -15.81
N THR A 92 -15.04 8.11 -16.57
CA THR A 92 -14.92 9.52 -16.17
C THR A 92 -15.33 10.43 -17.30
N LYS A 93 -16.13 11.44 -16.98
CA LYS A 93 -16.50 12.53 -17.88
C LYS A 93 -16.14 13.87 -17.27
N THR A 94 -15.27 14.62 -17.93
CA THR A 94 -14.89 15.96 -17.48
C THR A 94 -15.98 16.97 -17.84
N LEU A 95 -16.27 17.90 -16.93
CA LEU A 95 -17.31 18.93 -17.12
C LEU A 95 -16.72 20.31 -17.49
N VAL A 96 -15.41 20.37 -17.77
CA VAL A 96 -14.75 21.62 -18.12
C VAL A 96 -14.99 21.99 -19.58
N PRO A 97 -14.99 23.29 -19.93
CA PRO A 97 -15.09 23.73 -21.31
C PRO A 97 -13.93 23.20 -22.18
N PRO A 98 -14.14 23.04 -23.51
CA PRO A 98 -13.06 22.72 -24.44
C PRO A 98 -11.85 23.65 -24.27
N GLY A 99 -10.65 23.09 -24.37
CA GLY A 99 -9.39 23.82 -24.19
C GLY A 99 -8.94 24.01 -22.74
N VAL A 100 -9.80 23.76 -21.75
CA VAL A 100 -9.39 23.68 -20.35
C VAL A 100 -8.83 22.28 -20.10
N ARG A 101 -7.55 22.22 -19.68
CA ARG A 101 -6.91 20.94 -19.40
C ARG A 101 -7.50 20.30 -18.15
N MET A 102 -8.19 19.17 -18.33
CA MET A 102 -8.59 18.27 -17.26
C MET A 102 -8.45 16.82 -17.71
N PRO A 103 -7.55 16.03 -17.10
CA PRO A 103 -7.30 14.67 -17.56
C PRO A 103 -8.33 13.65 -17.05
N GLY A 104 -9.28 14.05 -16.21
CA GLY A 104 -10.15 13.14 -15.45
C GLY A 104 -9.41 12.51 -14.27
N PHE A 105 -10.11 12.25 -13.16
CA PHE A 105 -9.53 11.72 -11.94
C PHE A 105 -10.50 10.78 -11.20
N THR A 106 -10.52 9.51 -11.60
CA THR A 106 -11.38 8.50 -10.98
C THR A 106 -10.57 7.32 -10.49
N GLY A 107 -10.95 6.72 -9.37
CA GLY A 107 -10.17 5.63 -8.79
C GLY A 107 -10.88 4.86 -7.70
N ILE A 108 -10.14 3.88 -7.15
CA ILE A 108 -10.58 3.04 -6.05
C ILE A 108 -9.53 3.13 -4.95
N ALA A 109 -9.95 3.60 -3.79
CA ALA A 109 -9.19 3.52 -2.56
C ALA A 109 -9.45 2.19 -1.86
N PHE A 110 -8.41 1.63 -1.26
CA PHE A 110 -8.44 0.37 -0.53
C PHE A 110 -7.57 0.47 0.73
N ARG A 111 -7.80 -0.46 1.68
CA ARG A 111 -7.24 -0.38 3.03
C ARG A 111 -7.45 1.00 3.67
N ALA A 112 -8.57 1.63 3.34
CA ALA A 112 -8.87 2.98 3.74
C ALA A 112 -9.42 3.01 5.17
N ARG A 113 -8.95 3.97 5.98
CA ARG A 113 -9.60 4.29 7.25
C ARG A 113 -10.99 4.87 7.00
N PRO A 114 -11.99 4.64 7.87
CA PRO A 114 -13.36 5.10 7.64
C PRO A 114 -13.55 6.61 7.50
N ASP A 115 -12.59 7.41 7.96
CA ASP A 115 -12.57 8.87 7.87
C ASP A 115 -11.78 9.40 6.65
N ALA A 116 -11.28 8.50 5.80
CA ALA A 116 -10.38 8.79 4.67
C ALA A 116 -9.07 9.50 5.08
N SER A 117 -8.66 9.43 6.35
CA SER A 117 -7.40 10.04 6.81
C SER A 117 -6.16 9.34 6.27
N ARG A 118 -6.25 8.05 5.98
CA ARG A 118 -5.21 7.22 5.36
C ARG A 118 -5.84 6.18 4.47
N TYR A 119 -5.22 5.97 3.31
CA TYR A 119 -5.63 4.97 2.34
C TYR A 119 -4.55 4.75 1.28
N GLU A 120 -4.64 3.61 0.61
CA GLU A 120 -3.95 3.36 -0.64
C GLU A 120 -4.95 3.52 -1.79
N MET A 121 -4.50 4.01 -2.95
CA MET A 121 -5.41 4.23 -4.08
C MET A 121 -4.72 4.05 -5.42
N PHE A 122 -5.41 3.36 -6.33
CA PHE A 122 -5.14 3.45 -7.76
C PHE A 122 -6.18 4.36 -8.40
N TYR A 123 -5.73 5.31 -9.22
CA TYR A 123 -6.63 6.16 -9.99
C TYR A 123 -6.16 6.33 -11.44
N LEU A 124 -7.13 6.61 -12.31
CA LEU A 124 -6.95 6.80 -13.73
C LEU A 124 -7.08 8.28 -14.11
N ARG A 125 -6.36 8.65 -15.16
CA ARG A 125 -6.37 9.94 -15.82
C ARG A 125 -6.58 9.73 -17.33
N PRO A 126 -7.79 9.36 -17.80
CA PRO A 126 -8.02 8.97 -19.19
C PRO A 126 -7.58 10.02 -20.22
N GLY A 127 -7.78 11.31 -19.92
CA GLY A 127 -7.36 12.41 -20.80
C GLY A 127 -5.85 12.50 -20.99
N ASN A 128 -5.04 12.05 -20.02
CA ASN A 128 -3.59 11.98 -20.19
C ASN A 128 -3.17 10.94 -21.25
N SER A 129 -3.92 9.83 -21.39
CA SER A 129 -3.62 8.77 -22.37
C SER A 129 -3.65 9.29 -23.82
N ARG A 130 -4.45 10.33 -24.07
CA ARG A 130 -4.66 10.98 -25.37
C ARG A 130 -3.83 12.26 -25.56
N SER A 131 -2.93 12.58 -24.63
CA SER A 131 -2.11 13.79 -24.73
C SER A 131 -1.06 13.65 -25.84
N ASP A 132 -0.79 14.74 -26.56
CA ASP A 132 0.34 14.84 -27.51
C ASP A 132 1.70 14.91 -26.78
N ASP A 133 1.70 15.20 -25.48
CA ASP A 133 2.89 15.22 -24.63
C ASP A 133 3.17 13.81 -24.07
N GLN A 134 4.31 13.24 -24.43
CA GLN A 134 4.68 11.88 -24.01
C GLN A 134 4.89 11.75 -22.48
N ALA A 135 5.38 12.79 -21.81
CA ALA A 135 5.51 12.76 -20.36
C ALA A 135 4.11 12.69 -19.72
N MET A 136 3.14 13.44 -20.23
CA MET A 136 1.75 13.36 -19.77
C MET A 136 1.13 11.98 -20.03
N ARG A 137 1.38 11.37 -21.20
CA ARG A 137 0.89 10.00 -21.49
C ARG A 137 1.33 8.99 -20.42
N ASN A 138 2.56 9.10 -19.94
CA ASN A 138 3.08 8.24 -18.87
C ASN A 138 2.45 8.49 -17.48
N HIS A 139 1.49 9.41 -17.39
CA HIS A 139 0.76 9.75 -16.17
C HIS A 139 -0.73 9.39 -16.27
N SER A 140 -1.13 8.43 -17.11
CA SER A 140 -2.54 8.00 -17.23
C SER A 140 -3.02 7.08 -16.11
N VAL A 141 -2.09 6.42 -15.41
CA VAL A 141 -2.35 5.56 -14.25
C VAL A 141 -1.48 6.03 -13.10
N GLN A 142 -2.01 6.01 -11.87
CA GLN A 142 -1.27 6.40 -10.66
C GLN A 142 -1.61 5.48 -9.49
N TYR A 143 -0.60 5.14 -8.70
CA TYR A 143 -0.72 4.70 -7.31
C TYR A 143 -0.34 5.83 -6.35
N VAL A 144 -1.07 5.95 -5.24
CA VAL A 144 -0.72 6.82 -4.09
C VAL A 144 -1.01 6.11 -2.76
N SER A 145 -0.37 6.59 -1.69
CA SER A 145 -0.74 6.28 -0.31
C SER A 145 -0.79 7.57 0.49
N GLU A 146 -1.99 8.09 0.70
CA GLU A 146 -2.18 9.37 1.36
C GLU A 146 -2.15 9.22 2.89
N PRO A 147 -1.67 10.23 3.64
CA PRO A 147 -1.16 11.53 3.17
C PRO A 147 0.36 11.55 2.89
N ASP A 148 1.09 10.51 3.28
CA ASP A 148 2.56 10.56 3.34
C ASP A 148 3.23 10.37 1.97
N PHE A 149 2.52 9.79 1.00
CA PHE A 149 3.02 9.41 -0.32
C PHE A 149 2.02 9.76 -1.43
N GLY A 150 1.66 11.04 -1.50
CA GLY A 150 0.93 11.59 -2.64
C GLY A 150 1.74 11.62 -3.95
N TRP A 151 1.04 11.89 -5.06
CA TRP A 151 1.59 11.75 -6.42
C TRP A 151 2.86 12.60 -6.65
N GLU A 152 2.93 13.81 -6.10
CA GLU A 152 4.07 14.72 -6.28
C GLU A 152 5.35 14.11 -5.71
N LYS A 153 5.26 13.65 -4.45
CA LYS A 153 6.37 13.04 -3.74
C LYS A 153 6.82 11.77 -4.45
N LEU A 154 5.88 10.89 -4.80
CA LEU A 154 6.20 9.63 -5.47
C LEU A 154 6.89 9.87 -6.83
N ARG A 155 6.37 10.77 -7.66
CA ARG A 155 6.96 11.10 -8.97
C ARG A 155 8.35 11.70 -8.85
N ARG A 156 8.57 12.60 -7.88
CA ARG A 156 9.87 13.29 -7.72
C ARG A 156 10.92 12.40 -7.05
N GLN A 157 10.52 11.57 -6.09
CA GLN A 157 11.44 10.70 -5.39
C GLN A 157 11.74 9.42 -6.17
N TRP A 158 10.76 8.88 -6.89
CA TRP A 158 10.80 7.60 -7.58
C TRP A 158 10.16 7.71 -8.97
N PRO A 159 10.80 8.45 -9.90
CA PRO A 159 10.25 8.67 -11.24
C PRO A 159 9.97 7.34 -11.95
N PHE A 160 8.85 7.26 -12.65
CA PHE A 160 8.41 6.10 -13.45
C PHE A 160 8.08 4.82 -12.67
N ILE A 161 8.02 4.86 -11.33
CA ILE A 161 7.76 3.66 -10.51
C ILE A 161 6.28 3.51 -10.11
N TYR A 162 5.62 4.60 -9.73
CA TYR A 162 4.25 4.56 -9.17
C TYR A 162 3.19 5.14 -10.12
N GLU A 163 3.54 5.24 -11.39
CA GLU A 163 2.70 5.76 -12.45
C GLU A 163 3.13 5.17 -13.79
N SER A 164 2.17 5.03 -14.71
CA SER A 164 2.43 4.43 -16.02
C SER A 164 1.44 4.92 -17.08
N TYR A 165 1.76 4.56 -18.32
CA TYR A 165 0.84 4.67 -19.45
C TYR A 165 -0.12 3.48 -19.49
N ALA A 166 -1.39 3.75 -19.84
CA ALA A 166 -2.39 2.78 -20.25
C ALA A 166 -3.28 3.33 -21.36
N ASP A 167 -3.74 2.40 -22.20
CA ASP A 167 -4.76 2.51 -23.26
C ASP A 167 -6.13 3.04 -22.80
N LEU A 168 -6.35 4.34 -22.54
CA LEU A 168 -7.59 4.84 -21.93
C LEU A 168 -8.37 5.77 -22.85
N GLN A 169 -9.69 5.62 -22.88
CA GLN A 169 -10.60 6.53 -23.56
C GLN A 169 -11.40 7.33 -22.52
N PRO A 170 -11.39 8.68 -22.58
CA PRO A 170 -12.32 9.48 -21.81
C PRO A 170 -13.77 9.08 -22.10
N GLU A 171 -14.63 9.18 -21.08
CA GLU A 171 -16.06 8.87 -21.16
C GLU A 171 -16.38 7.41 -21.48
N GLU A 172 -15.43 6.50 -21.68
CA GLU A 172 -15.69 5.08 -21.91
C GLU A 172 -15.55 4.26 -20.62
N TRP A 173 -16.26 3.12 -20.59
CA TRP A 173 -16.08 2.13 -19.54
C TRP A 173 -14.69 1.50 -19.63
N THR A 174 -13.96 1.55 -18.52
CA THR A 174 -12.71 0.83 -18.30
C THR A 174 -12.95 -0.22 -17.21
N HIS A 175 -12.67 -1.47 -17.52
CA HIS A 175 -12.68 -2.52 -16.48
C HIS A 175 -11.39 -2.44 -15.68
N MET A 176 -11.50 -2.23 -14.36
CA MET A 176 -10.39 -2.13 -13.43
C MET A 176 -10.36 -3.35 -12.51
N LYS A 177 -9.19 -3.99 -12.39
CA LYS A 177 -8.92 -5.04 -11.41
C LYS A 177 -7.65 -4.71 -10.64
N ILE A 178 -7.73 -4.68 -9.31
CA ILE A 178 -6.60 -4.49 -8.40
C ILE A 178 -6.39 -5.80 -7.65
N GLU A 179 -5.22 -6.40 -7.78
CA GLU A 179 -4.79 -7.56 -7.01
C GLU A 179 -3.80 -7.12 -5.95
N VAL A 180 -4.01 -7.53 -4.70
CA VAL A 180 -3.19 -7.14 -3.54
C VAL A 180 -2.76 -8.37 -2.77
N HIS A 181 -1.45 -8.49 -2.54
CA HIS A 181 -0.80 -9.56 -1.78
C HIS A 181 0.24 -8.94 -0.85
N GLY A 182 -0.06 -8.86 0.45
CA GLY A 182 0.78 -8.19 1.43
C GLY A 182 1.10 -6.75 1.05
N ARG A 183 2.37 -6.47 0.72
CA ARG A 183 2.83 -5.13 0.26
C ARG A 183 3.05 -5.04 -1.25
N HIS A 184 2.49 -5.97 -2.02
CA HIS A 184 2.53 -5.98 -3.47
C HIS A 184 1.13 -5.72 -4.02
N ALA A 185 1.03 -4.89 -5.05
CA ALA A 185 -0.22 -4.74 -5.79
C ALA A 185 0.01 -4.64 -7.30
N GLU A 186 -0.96 -5.16 -8.04
CA GLU A 186 -1.01 -5.10 -9.49
C GLU A 186 -2.35 -4.54 -9.95
N LEU A 187 -2.31 -3.55 -10.83
CA LEU A 187 -3.47 -2.98 -11.49
C LEU A 187 -3.57 -3.51 -12.91
N PHE A 188 -4.70 -4.13 -13.25
CA PHE A 188 -5.03 -4.59 -14.59
C PHE A 188 -6.19 -3.76 -15.14
N LEU A 189 -6.11 -3.41 -16.42
CA LEU A 189 -7.14 -2.62 -17.10
C LEU A 189 -7.64 -3.36 -18.35
N ASN A 190 -8.94 -3.27 -18.61
CA ASN A 190 -9.61 -3.82 -19.80
C ASN A 190 -9.34 -5.31 -20.03
N ASN A 191 -9.35 -6.10 -18.95
CA ASN A 191 -9.08 -7.55 -18.97
C ASN A 191 -7.72 -7.93 -19.59
N SER A 192 -6.75 -7.00 -19.59
CA SER A 192 -5.38 -7.29 -20.02
C SER A 192 -4.80 -8.44 -19.18
N PRO A 193 -4.10 -9.41 -19.79
CA PRO A 193 -3.39 -10.45 -19.05
C PRO A 193 -2.13 -9.91 -18.35
N ASN A 194 -1.67 -8.71 -18.72
CA ASN A 194 -0.52 -8.05 -18.12
C ASN A 194 -0.96 -6.82 -17.30
N PRO A 195 -0.34 -6.56 -16.15
CA PRO A 195 -0.67 -5.40 -15.33
C PRO A 195 -0.24 -4.10 -16.02
N SER A 196 -1.10 -3.09 -15.93
CA SER A 196 -0.82 -1.71 -16.35
C SER A 196 0.12 -1.01 -15.37
N LEU A 197 0.09 -1.37 -14.10
CA LEU A 197 1.00 -0.87 -13.07
C LEU A 197 1.26 -1.95 -12.01
N VAL A 198 2.52 -2.11 -11.64
CA VAL A 198 2.98 -3.04 -10.59
C VAL A 198 3.65 -2.24 -9.49
N VAL A 199 3.20 -2.40 -8.26
CA VAL A 199 3.73 -1.73 -7.08
C VAL A 199 4.27 -2.79 -6.12
N ASP A 200 5.58 -2.95 -6.09
CA ASP A 200 6.29 -3.76 -5.08
C ASP A 200 6.76 -2.85 -3.95
N GLY A 201 6.17 -3.03 -2.76
CA GLY A 201 6.41 -2.16 -1.61
C GLY A 201 5.41 -1.01 -1.51
N LEU A 202 4.11 -1.36 -1.49
CA LEU A 202 3.00 -0.54 -1.01
C LEU A 202 3.39 0.25 0.24
N LYS A 203 2.92 1.48 0.34
CA LYS A 203 3.37 2.49 1.31
C LYS A 203 2.44 2.65 2.51
N GLY A 204 1.23 2.08 2.45
CA GLY A 204 0.28 2.12 3.56
C GLY A 204 0.82 1.41 4.80
N GLU A 205 0.63 2.04 5.97
CA GLU A 205 0.81 1.39 7.27
C GLU A 205 -0.40 0.50 7.62
N ASP A 206 -1.61 0.89 7.22
CA ASP A 206 -2.79 0.08 7.45
C ASP A 206 -2.82 -1.08 6.45
N LEU A 207 -2.58 -2.30 6.94
CA LEU A 207 -2.63 -3.52 6.12
C LEU A 207 -4.06 -3.96 5.81
N GLN A 208 -5.05 -3.37 6.48
CA GLN A 208 -6.46 -3.68 6.34
C GLN A 208 -7.31 -2.41 6.49
N GLY A 209 -8.41 -2.33 5.75
CA GLY A 209 -9.37 -1.23 5.86
C GLY A 209 -10.52 -1.35 4.86
N ALA A 210 -11.30 -0.30 4.73
CA ALA A 210 -12.44 -0.26 3.81
C ALA A 210 -12.01 -0.10 2.35
N VAL A 211 -12.97 -0.29 1.43
CA VAL A 211 -12.83 0.03 0.01
C VAL A 211 -13.78 1.20 -0.31
N ALA A 212 -13.30 2.17 -1.09
CA ALA A 212 -14.06 3.36 -1.46
C ALA A 212 -13.88 3.74 -2.93
N LEU A 213 -14.96 4.24 -3.51
CA LEU A 213 -14.98 4.88 -4.82
C LEU A 213 -14.52 6.32 -4.67
N TRP A 214 -13.68 6.82 -5.58
CA TRP A 214 -13.11 8.17 -5.51
C TRP A 214 -13.40 8.99 -6.77
N THR A 215 -13.77 10.26 -6.58
CA THR A 215 -14.00 11.23 -7.66
C THR A 215 -13.37 12.56 -7.33
N TYR A 216 -13.10 13.35 -8.36
CA TYR A 216 -12.58 14.71 -8.23
C TYR A 216 -13.60 15.77 -8.63
N ALA A 217 -13.32 17.04 -8.30
CA ALA A 217 -14.14 18.18 -8.67
C ALA A 217 -14.27 18.34 -10.20
N ARG A 218 -15.36 18.97 -10.68
CA ARG A 218 -15.54 19.38 -12.09
C ARG A 218 -15.55 18.20 -13.09
N GLU A 219 -15.94 17.03 -12.61
CA GLU A 219 -16.13 15.83 -13.41
C GLU A 219 -17.27 14.97 -12.84
N GLU A 220 -17.69 14.00 -13.64
CA GLU A 220 -18.59 12.92 -13.25
C GLU A 220 -17.79 11.61 -13.28
N SER A 221 -17.73 10.90 -12.16
CA SER A 221 -17.19 9.53 -12.10
C SER A 221 -18.33 8.53 -12.05
N TYR A 222 -18.27 7.48 -12.86
CA TYR A 222 -19.28 6.44 -12.93
C TYR A 222 -18.71 5.10 -12.52
N PHE A 223 -19.44 4.35 -11.70
CA PHE A 223 -19.02 3.04 -11.21
C PHE A 223 -20.14 2.02 -11.36
N SER A 224 -19.78 0.80 -11.73
CA SER A 224 -20.70 -0.33 -11.86
C SER A 224 -20.00 -1.66 -11.59
N ASN A 225 -20.78 -2.70 -11.26
CA ASN A 225 -20.32 -4.08 -11.12
C ASN A 225 -19.07 -4.26 -10.25
N LEU A 226 -19.07 -3.67 -9.05
CA LEU A 226 -17.93 -3.83 -8.15
C LEU A 226 -17.98 -5.17 -7.44
N LYS A 227 -16.85 -5.88 -7.40
CA LYS A 227 -16.68 -7.12 -6.67
C LYS A 227 -15.40 -7.08 -5.84
N ILE A 228 -15.51 -7.54 -4.60
CA ILE A 228 -14.36 -7.78 -3.72
C ILE A 228 -14.26 -9.29 -3.50
N THR A 229 -13.06 -9.83 -3.61
CA THR A 229 -12.75 -11.21 -3.26
C THR A 229 -11.59 -11.20 -2.29
N ASN A 230 -11.84 -11.51 -1.02
CA ASN A 230 -10.82 -11.60 0.01
C ASN A 230 -10.07 -12.93 -0.12
N THR A 231 -8.76 -12.86 0.07
CA THR A 231 -7.90 -14.04 0.18
C THR A 231 -7.28 -14.09 1.56
N LYS A 232 -6.59 -15.20 1.88
CA LYS A 232 -5.85 -15.30 3.14
C LYS A 232 -4.75 -14.22 3.13
N PRO A 233 -4.72 -13.31 4.12
CA PRO A 233 -3.66 -12.32 4.22
C PRO A 233 -2.27 -12.96 4.29
N ASP A 234 -1.31 -12.34 3.62
CA ASP A 234 0.10 -12.61 3.87
C ASP A 234 0.42 -12.29 5.34
N PRO A 235 1.24 -13.12 6.02
CA PRO A 235 1.54 -12.96 7.43
C PRO A 235 2.59 -11.87 7.66
N ILE A 236 2.36 -10.67 7.13
CA ILE A 236 3.21 -9.51 7.30
C ILE A 236 2.75 -8.69 8.51
N GLN A 237 3.70 -8.06 9.19
CA GLN A 237 3.44 -7.16 10.30
C GLN A 237 4.24 -5.88 10.11
N ASN A 238 3.72 -4.79 10.64
CA ASN A 238 4.48 -3.57 10.77
C ASN A 238 5.41 -3.63 11.98
N GLY A 239 6.24 -2.60 12.14
CA GLY A 239 7.05 -2.43 13.35
C GLY A 239 8.39 -3.16 13.31
N GLY A 240 8.83 -3.68 12.16
CA GLY A 240 10.13 -4.34 12.03
C GLY A 240 11.30 -3.45 12.50
N GLU A 241 12.15 -4.02 13.35
CA GLU A 241 13.25 -3.30 13.98
C GLU A 241 14.40 -3.07 13.00
N ALA A 242 14.67 -1.81 12.64
CA ALA A 242 15.75 -1.47 11.71
C ALA A 242 17.16 -1.57 12.35
N ALA A 243 17.28 -1.40 13.67
CA ALA A 243 18.56 -1.48 14.35
C ALA A 243 19.17 -2.88 14.25
N GLY A 244 20.48 -2.98 14.03
CA GLY A 244 21.17 -4.24 13.88
C GLY A 244 22.25 -4.20 12.80
N THR A 245 22.83 -5.37 12.51
CA THR A 245 23.77 -5.53 11.41
C THR A 245 23.10 -6.30 10.29
N TRP A 246 23.25 -5.82 9.06
CA TRP A 246 22.55 -6.31 7.88
C TRP A 246 23.53 -6.59 6.76
N ASP A 247 23.39 -7.74 6.11
CA ASP A 247 23.98 -8.01 4.81
C ASP A 247 23.04 -7.50 3.73
N VAL A 248 23.52 -6.54 2.93
CA VAL A 248 22.69 -5.83 1.95
C VAL A 248 23.15 -6.17 0.54
N LYS A 249 22.18 -6.49 -0.31
CA LYS A 249 22.33 -6.63 -1.75
C LYS A 249 21.55 -5.52 -2.45
N TYR A 250 22.21 -4.91 -3.42
CA TYR A 250 21.66 -3.96 -4.35
C TYR A 250 21.63 -4.56 -5.75
N ALA A 251 20.55 -4.31 -6.49
CA ALA A 251 20.43 -4.67 -7.90
C ALA A 251 19.79 -3.51 -8.67
N SER A 252 20.46 -3.07 -9.74
CA SER A 252 20.05 -1.97 -10.61
C SER A 252 20.35 -2.27 -12.08
N ASP A 253 19.89 -1.36 -12.93
CA ASP A 253 20.27 -1.26 -14.33
C ASP A 253 21.80 -1.10 -14.56
N ALA A 254 22.52 -0.56 -13.58
CA ALA A 254 23.96 -0.39 -13.62
C ALA A 254 24.75 -1.55 -12.97
N GLY A 255 24.06 -2.61 -12.50
CA GLY A 255 24.69 -3.80 -11.92
C GLY A 255 24.21 -4.15 -10.51
N ALA A 256 24.82 -5.17 -9.93
CA ALA A 256 24.51 -5.66 -8.60
C ALA A 256 25.71 -5.48 -7.66
N TYR A 257 25.44 -4.97 -6.47
CA TYR A 257 26.46 -4.65 -5.47
C TYR A 257 26.09 -5.24 -4.11
N THR A 258 27.08 -5.47 -3.27
CA THR A 258 26.88 -5.95 -1.90
C THR A 258 27.59 -5.06 -0.90
N GLY A 259 27.09 -5.05 0.33
CA GLY A 259 27.69 -4.36 1.45
C GLY A 259 27.03 -4.73 2.75
N THR A 260 27.42 -4.05 3.81
CA THR A 260 26.88 -4.24 5.15
C THR A 260 26.39 -2.93 5.71
N MET A 261 25.25 -2.95 6.41
CA MET A 261 24.80 -1.83 7.22
C MET A 261 24.84 -2.20 8.68
N LYS A 262 25.42 -1.33 9.51
CA LYS A 262 25.24 -1.37 10.96
C LYS A 262 24.40 -0.17 11.36
N LEU A 263 23.15 -0.42 11.76
CA LEU A 263 22.15 0.59 12.05
C LEU A 263 21.85 0.66 13.55
N VAL A 264 21.63 1.87 14.02
CA VAL A 264 21.10 2.20 15.34
C VAL A 264 19.85 3.04 15.13
N ARG A 265 18.78 2.73 15.87
CA ARG A 265 17.52 3.46 15.81
C ARG A 265 17.26 4.16 17.15
N GLN A 266 16.87 5.42 17.08
CA GLN A 266 16.35 6.19 18.21
C GLN A 266 15.00 6.76 17.80
N ASN A 267 13.91 6.16 18.29
CA ASN A 267 12.55 6.49 17.88
C ASN A 267 12.38 6.38 16.35
N SER A 268 12.08 7.50 15.68
CA SER A 268 11.91 7.60 14.23
C SER A 268 13.19 7.92 13.47
N THR A 269 14.33 8.10 14.15
CA THR A 269 15.62 8.41 13.52
C THR A 269 16.49 7.15 13.44
N ILE A 270 17.11 6.94 12.29
CA ILE A 270 18.13 5.92 12.07
C ILE A 270 19.46 6.60 11.78
N VAL A 271 20.51 6.13 12.43
CA VAL A 271 21.90 6.44 12.10
C VAL A 271 22.68 5.16 11.96
N GLY A 272 23.75 5.16 11.18
CA GLY A 272 24.54 3.96 11.02
C GLY A 272 25.73 4.13 10.11
N ILE A 273 26.28 2.99 9.71
CA ILE A 273 27.44 2.91 8.84
C ILE A 273 27.16 1.89 7.75
N TRP A 274 27.43 2.28 6.50
CA TRP A 274 27.50 1.42 5.33
C TRP A 274 28.97 1.10 5.00
N SER A 275 29.27 -0.16 4.72
CA SER A 275 30.59 -0.56 4.18
C SER A 275 30.39 -1.55 3.04
N GLY A 276 30.93 -1.24 1.85
CA GLY A 276 30.77 -2.09 0.66
C GLY A 276 31.07 -1.37 -0.65
N ALA A 277 30.30 -1.66 -1.69
CA ALA A 277 30.48 -1.15 -3.06
C ALA A 277 30.29 0.37 -3.26
N PHE A 278 30.27 1.16 -2.19
CA PHE A 278 30.26 2.63 -2.25
C PHE A 278 31.36 3.26 -1.39
N GLY A 279 32.29 2.44 -0.92
CA GLY A 279 33.35 2.82 0.01
C GLY A 279 33.15 2.19 1.40
N PRO A 280 34.24 2.15 2.20
CA PRO A 280 34.17 1.75 3.59
C PRO A 280 33.58 2.87 4.45
N ASP A 281 32.90 2.49 5.52
CA ASP A 281 32.52 3.32 6.65
C ASP A 281 31.76 4.61 6.30
N GLN A 282 30.87 4.54 5.30
CA GLN A 282 30.03 5.65 4.87
C GLN A 282 28.91 5.90 5.88
N PRO A 283 28.75 7.14 6.40
CA PRO A 283 27.66 7.45 7.33
C PRO A 283 26.29 7.26 6.68
N VAL A 284 25.42 6.53 7.37
CA VAL A 284 24.01 6.35 7.01
C VAL A 284 23.16 7.22 7.93
N ASN A 285 22.23 7.96 7.33
CA ASN A 285 21.16 8.67 8.03
C ASN A 285 19.82 8.19 7.50
N GLY A 286 18.78 8.24 8.31
CA GLY A 286 17.46 7.87 7.81
C GLY A 286 16.34 8.05 8.80
N VAL A 287 15.16 7.70 8.35
CA VAL A 287 13.94 7.70 9.14
C VAL A 287 13.33 6.31 9.19
N TRP A 288 12.65 6.04 10.29
CA TRP A 288 11.85 4.84 10.53
C TRP A 288 10.41 5.26 10.84
N ARG A 289 9.44 4.62 10.18
CA ARG A 289 8.01 4.80 10.39
C ARG A 289 7.33 3.44 10.33
N ASP A 290 7.06 2.86 11.50
CA ASP A 290 6.31 1.60 11.65
C ASP A 290 6.86 0.42 10.81
N GLY A 291 8.18 0.28 10.74
CA GLY A 291 8.87 -0.74 9.93
C GLY A 291 9.28 -0.26 8.54
N TYR A 292 8.72 0.84 8.03
CA TYR A 292 9.20 1.49 6.82
C TYR A 292 10.46 2.31 7.10
N VAL A 293 11.48 2.18 6.24
CA VAL A 293 12.73 2.94 6.33
C VAL A 293 12.96 3.78 5.08
N GLU A 294 13.55 4.96 5.26
CA GLU A 294 14.18 5.74 4.20
C GLU A 294 15.59 6.09 4.67
N LEU A 295 16.59 5.45 4.08
CA LEU A 295 18.01 5.57 4.43
C LEU A 295 18.76 6.29 3.31
N THR A 296 19.69 7.15 3.68
CA THR A 296 20.59 7.85 2.75
C THR A 296 22.04 7.75 3.22
N PHE A 297 22.95 7.61 2.26
CA PHE A 297 24.38 7.69 2.50
C PHE A 297 25.09 8.19 1.25
N SER A 298 26.22 8.86 1.44
CA SER A 298 27.10 9.22 0.33
C SER A 298 28.14 8.13 0.11
N GLY A 299 28.75 8.10 -1.07
CA GLY A 299 29.84 7.18 -1.35
C GLY A 299 30.50 7.47 -2.69
N THR A 300 31.40 6.59 -3.12
CA THR A 300 32.03 6.67 -4.43
C THR A 300 31.46 5.60 -5.34
N TRP A 301 31.08 5.97 -6.56
CA TRP A 301 30.62 5.00 -7.54
C TRP A 301 31.79 4.10 -8.00
N PRO A 302 31.66 2.76 -8.05
CA PRO A 302 32.78 1.84 -8.33
C PRO A 302 33.56 2.16 -9.61
N ASP A 303 32.86 2.53 -10.68
CA ASP A 303 33.44 2.61 -12.03
C ASP A 303 33.61 4.03 -12.55
N GLN A 304 33.24 5.05 -11.77
CA GLN A 304 33.37 6.45 -12.18
C GLN A 304 33.73 7.36 -11.00
N PRO A 305 34.67 8.31 -11.20
CA PRO A 305 35.02 9.27 -10.16
C PRO A 305 33.83 10.17 -9.82
N GLY A 306 33.71 10.49 -8.53
CA GLY A 306 32.72 11.42 -8.00
C GLY A 306 31.93 10.86 -6.83
N THR A 307 31.58 11.76 -5.91
CA THR A 307 30.68 11.45 -4.81
C THR A 307 29.26 11.29 -5.34
N VAL A 308 28.58 10.24 -4.89
CA VAL A 308 27.18 9.97 -5.20
C VAL A 308 26.38 9.85 -3.91
N THR A 309 25.08 10.12 -3.99
CA THR A 309 24.13 9.91 -2.89
C THR A 309 23.26 8.71 -3.23
N ALA A 310 23.27 7.70 -2.36
CA ALA A 310 22.37 6.56 -2.43
C ALA A 310 21.18 6.78 -1.49
N THR A 311 19.98 6.39 -1.93
CA THR A 311 18.76 6.35 -1.12
C THR A 311 18.17 4.95 -1.19
N LEU A 312 17.92 4.32 -0.05
CA LEU A 312 17.19 3.05 0.08
C LEU A 312 15.88 3.34 0.81
N ALA A 313 14.76 2.91 0.25
CA ALA A 313 13.47 2.98 0.92
C ALA A 313 12.74 1.65 0.82
N GLY A 314 12.11 1.21 1.90
CA GLY A 314 11.55 -0.14 1.95
C GLY A 314 11.03 -0.53 3.31
N TRP A 315 10.63 -1.79 3.43
CA TRP A 315 10.09 -2.34 4.65
C TRP A 315 11.10 -3.28 5.31
N VAL A 316 11.14 -3.23 6.63
CA VAL A 316 11.80 -4.21 7.49
C VAL A 316 10.74 -5.17 7.99
N ASP A 317 10.89 -6.44 7.63
CA ASP A 317 10.01 -7.54 8.03
C ASP A 317 10.89 -8.57 8.76
N GLU A 318 10.88 -8.50 10.10
CA GLU A 318 11.68 -9.32 11.00
C GLU A 318 13.20 -9.28 10.71
N ASP A 319 13.75 -10.38 10.21
CA ASP A 319 15.17 -10.57 9.87
C ASP A 319 15.46 -10.28 8.39
N THR A 320 14.48 -9.77 7.66
CA THR A 320 14.63 -9.36 6.26
C THR A 320 14.21 -7.92 6.07
N ALA A 321 14.76 -7.27 5.05
CA ALA A 321 14.28 -5.97 4.61
C ALA A 321 14.43 -5.85 3.10
N LYS A 322 13.55 -5.12 2.44
CA LYS A 322 13.64 -4.89 0.99
C LYS A 322 12.89 -3.66 0.56
N GLY A 323 13.23 -3.16 -0.63
CA GLY A 323 12.46 -2.13 -1.29
C GLY A 323 13.16 -1.52 -2.49
N ARG A 324 12.86 -0.25 -2.75
CA ARG A 324 13.42 0.54 -3.84
C ARG A 324 14.69 1.23 -3.40
N MET A 325 15.63 1.37 -4.32
CA MET A 325 16.76 2.24 -4.09
C MET A 325 17.11 3.02 -5.36
N LYS A 326 17.79 4.15 -5.18
CA LYS A 326 18.40 4.92 -6.26
C LYS A 326 19.77 5.45 -5.85
N VAL A 327 20.60 5.69 -6.84
CA VAL A 327 21.81 6.50 -6.73
C VAL A 327 21.64 7.70 -7.66
N GLU A 328 21.66 8.90 -7.08
CA GLU A 328 21.27 10.13 -7.77
C GLU A 328 22.08 10.34 -9.05
N GLY A 329 21.37 10.50 -10.17
CA GLY A 329 21.97 10.70 -11.50
C GLY A 329 22.74 9.50 -12.06
N ARG A 330 22.67 8.32 -11.42
CA ARG A 330 23.45 7.13 -11.82
C ARG A 330 22.60 5.91 -12.12
N ALA A 331 21.76 5.48 -11.18
CA ALA A 331 21.09 4.20 -11.26
C ALA A 331 19.84 4.16 -10.37
N ASP A 332 18.88 3.32 -10.73
CA ASP A 332 17.75 2.97 -9.87
C ASP A 332 17.50 1.47 -9.88
N GLY A 333 16.88 0.97 -8.81
CA GLY A 333 16.66 -0.46 -8.69
C GLY A 333 16.03 -0.87 -7.38
N ARG A 334 16.39 -2.07 -6.93
CA ARG A 334 15.89 -2.67 -5.70
C ARG A 334 17.03 -3.03 -4.76
N TRP A 335 16.72 -3.05 -3.48
CA TRP A 335 17.62 -3.57 -2.46
C TRP A 335 16.91 -4.63 -1.64
N SER A 336 17.70 -5.53 -1.08
CA SER A 336 17.28 -6.54 -0.12
C SER A 336 18.36 -6.69 0.93
N ALA A 337 17.97 -7.02 2.16
CA ALA A 337 18.89 -7.25 3.25
C ALA A 337 18.43 -8.40 4.14
N VAL A 338 19.40 -9.06 4.76
CA VAL A 338 19.20 -10.11 5.77
C VAL A 338 19.96 -9.71 7.02
N ARG A 339 19.32 -9.85 8.18
CA ARG A 339 19.94 -9.54 9.47
C ARG A 339 21.00 -10.58 9.79
N ARG A 340 22.17 -10.11 10.23
CA ARG A 340 23.19 -10.98 10.83
C ARG A 340 22.73 -11.38 12.23
N LYS A 341 22.71 -12.69 12.47
CA LYS A 341 22.39 -13.28 13.77
C LYS A 341 23.50 -13.08 14.79
#